data_AF-A0A0V0QLC2-F1
#
_entry.id   AF-A0A0V0QLC2-F1
#
_cell.length_a   1.000
_cell.length_b   1.000
_cell.length_c   1.000
_cell.angle_alpha   90.00
_cell.angle_beta   90.00
_cell.angle_gamma   90.00
#
_symmetry.space_group_name_H-M   'P 1'
#
loop_
_entity.id
_entity.type
_entity.pdbx_description
1 polymer ?
#
loop_
_entity_poly.entity_id
_entity_poly.type
_entity_poly.pdbx_seq_one_letter_code
_entity_poly.pdbx_strand_id
1 'polypeptide(L)'
;MGKQEQEHKKKQTETAKIKNKQQKIEEGPKCPMRYIPKIAKFIVIPLILAYLFFSLQNKETTTKQQPISHGENYQIKYQYQSVIDKYKPFHPDIGVEFIETPKQLDKEISQYSDEQIQKVINQFHVWSNVTLEKHHYDTKYSFNWPHLGIKNNYTYCTSSDILKLKYPSIVFKNKYMYVDFSKNSLSRDLASAFGVDLTPYALEGQQKQIGNVRKYDLDPQISLIFSQKSRVHHFHPFTTCLFCLFQTSNHIPGKWDITGKDLVINNYKNYEKSNFKNPQQCKKTINFMPTSYRLFDKQECTQFFDYLKSQGYKNLIEKQGIAFIMKAGRDIHRGEGIEIMTDDVYQRYMHDYEQGKLCGKNKQTVQAQRYIANPMLYEGRKIEVRIYFLIASTDPLIIYSQNNAHLRMCSEIFDKHSLQKEVHVCNVALASKSGNQNFVIDFSLEGLRDYLLEKNHISNKNWVEDVIYPQIYQAIIHLVRSGQHRFLKDSRVNENFALDFLIDDESHLWFMENNPNPQIMRTSEKRVERHYQMFGDLFEIQFAQLRSRFKRLLNFTKNVVLPNFKDVEKNPEKYKEQFKKLNQNQIDPEFQIRQNNTYQKIYDENLQGAEKFMGNLPDDCLIN
;
A
#
# COMPACT_ATOMS: atom_id res chain seq x y z
N MET A 1 45.82 -30.22 -48.26
CA MET A 1 45.63 -28.78 -47.95
C MET A 1 44.13 -28.50 -47.92
N GLY A 2 43.59 -28.00 -46.79
CA GLY A 2 42.16 -27.73 -46.66
C GLY A 2 41.48 -28.23 -45.37
N LYS A 3 42.19 -28.92 -44.48
CA LYS A 3 41.67 -29.32 -43.15
C LYS A 3 42.57 -28.98 -41.95
N GLN A 4 43.75 -28.39 -42.15
CA GLN A 4 44.65 -27.96 -41.06
C GLN A 4 44.62 -26.45 -40.77
N GLU A 5 43.89 -25.63 -41.54
CA GLU A 5 43.78 -24.19 -41.30
C GLU A 5 42.56 -23.77 -40.45
N GLN A 6 41.62 -24.69 -40.19
CA GLN A 6 40.46 -24.42 -39.33
C GLN A 6 40.67 -24.85 -37.87
N GLU A 7 41.64 -25.72 -37.57
CA GLU A 7 41.97 -26.10 -36.19
C GLU A 7 42.91 -25.12 -35.48
N HIS A 8 43.72 -24.36 -36.23
CA HIS A 8 44.59 -23.34 -35.64
C HIS A 8 43.87 -22.04 -35.27
N LYS A 9 42.71 -21.75 -35.90
CA LYS A 9 41.84 -20.60 -35.54
C LYS A 9 40.88 -20.90 -34.38
N LYS A 10 40.57 -22.17 -34.08
CA LYS A 10 39.77 -22.55 -32.90
C LYS A 10 40.58 -22.59 -31.60
N LYS A 11 41.88 -22.94 -31.66
CA LYS A 11 42.77 -22.94 -30.49
C LYS A 11 43.31 -21.57 -30.05
N GLN A 12 43.10 -20.50 -30.83
CA GLN A 12 43.42 -19.13 -30.39
C GLN A 12 42.22 -18.36 -29.81
N THR A 13 41.00 -18.86 -29.97
CA THR A 13 39.79 -18.25 -29.36
C THR A 13 39.37 -18.89 -28.03
N GLU A 14 39.90 -20.07 -27.68
CA GLU A 14 39.67 -20.71 -26.37
C GLU A 14 40.70 -20.32 -25.31
N THR A 15 41.95 -20.00 -25.67
CA THR A 15 42.97 -19.53 -24.73
C THR A 15 42.79 -18.06 -24.30
N ALA A 16 41.96 -17.30 -25.01
CA ALA A 16 41.51 -15.95 -24.61
C ALA A 16 40.26 -15.97 -23.71
N LYS A 17 39.60 -17.13 -23.53
CA LYS A 17 38.41 -17.27 -22.67
C LYS A 17 38.70 -17.88 -21.29
N ILE A 18 39.93 -18.34 -21.03
CA ILE A 18 40.33 -18.94 -19.75
C ILE A 18 41.23 -18.03 -18.89
N LYS A 19 41.72 -16.90 -19.41
CA LYS A 19 42.44 -15.88 -18.62
C LYS A 19 41.57 -14.74 -18.05
N ASN A 20 40.24 -14.81 -18.19
CA ASN A 20 39.32 -13.79 -17.68
C ASN A 20 38.29 -14.32 -16.65
N LYS A 21 38.60 -15.45 -15.98
CA LYS A 21 37.68 -16.08 -15.01
C LYS A 21 38.27 -16.37 -13.62
N GLN A 22 39.39 -15.75 -13.26
CA GLN A 22 39.90 -15.74 -11.89
C GLN A 22 40.44 -14.34 -11.54
N GLN A 23 39.51 -13.46 -11.13
CA GLN A 23 39.71 -12.39 -10.14
C GLN A 23 38.46 -11.50 -10.18
N LYS A 24 37.50 -11.79 -9.28
CA LYS A 24 36.48 -10.86 -8.81
C LYS A 24 35.75 -11.50 -7.63
N ILE A 25 36.42 -11.46 -6.49
CA ILE A 25 35.79 -11.42 -5.18
C ILE A 25 36.16 -10.03 -4.61
N GLU A 26 35.19 -9.43 -3.92
CA GLU A 26 35.25 -8.16 -3.17
C GLU A 26 35.24 -6.85 -3.97
N GLU A 27 34.08 -6.19 -4.02
CA GLU A 27 33.85 -4.80 -3.56
C GLU A 27 32.41 -4.39 -3.96
N GLY A 28 31.64 -3.87 -3.00
CA GLY A 28 30.26 -3.41 -3.20
C GLY A 28 30.12 -2.26 -4.22
N PRO A 29 28.90 -1.93 -4.69
CA PRO A 29 28.74 -1.02 -5.81
C PRO A 29 29.08 0.43 -5.41
N LYS A 30 30.19 0.94 -5.95
CA LYS A 30 30.53 2.37 -5.98
C LYS A 30 29.63 3.12 -6.98
N CYS A 31 29.06 4.24 -6.55
CA CYS A 31 28.21 5.14 -7.34
C CYS A 31 29.02 5.81 -8.48
N PRO A 32 28.52 5.92 -9.73
CA PRO A 32 29.31 6.47 -10.83
C PRO A 32 29.27 8.00 -10.86
N MET A 33 30.42 8.65 -10.66
CA MET A 33 30.61 10.05 -11.06
C MET A 33 30.74 10.13 -12.59
N ARG A 34 29.90 10.96 -13.22
CA ARG A 34 29.97 11.26 -14.66
C ARG A 34 31.07 12.29 -14.95
N TYR A 35 31.88 11.94 -15.93
CA TYR A 35 32.81 12.77 -16.71
C TYR A 35 32.17 14.07 -17.21
N ILE A 36 32.88 15.19 -17.07
CA ILE A 36 32.63 16.47 -17.76
C ILE A 36 33.65 16.58 -18.90
N PRO A 37 33.25 16.91 -20.16
CA PRO A 37 34.21 17.07 -21.24
C PRO A 37 34.88 18.45 -21.17
N LYS A 38 36.18 18.44 -21.48
CA LYS A 38 37.06 19.60 -21.61
C LYS A 38 36.56 20.56 -22.70
N ILE A 39 36.38 21.83 -22.37
CA ILE A 39 36.57 22.95 -23.30
C ILE A 39 37.63 23.86 -22.69
N ALA A 40 38.62 24.21 -23.51
CA ALA A 40 39.85 24.86 -23.15
C ALA A 40 39.72 26.39 -23.06
N LYS A 41 40.48 26.95 -22.11
CA LYS A 41 41.19 28.25 -22.11
C LYS A 41 40.39 29.51 -22.47
N PHE A 42 40.24 30.42 -21.50
CA PHE A 42 40.88 31.74 -21.53
C PHE A 42 40.79 32.44 -20.15
N ILE A 43 41.92 33.05 -19.78
CA ILE A 43 42.15 34.10 -18.77
C ILE A 43 42.35 33.65 -17.31
N VAL A 44 43.61 33.86 -16.87
CA VAL A 44 44.16 33.72 -15.52
C VAL A 44 44.23 35.13 -14.91
N ILE A 45 44.12 35.21 -13.57
CA ILE A 45 44.27 36.38 -12.66
C ILE A 45 42.99 37.24 -12.52
N PRO A 46 42.37 37.42 -11.32
CA PRO A 46 42.93 37.39 -9.96
C PRO A 46 42.13 36.53 -8.94
N LEU A 47 42.76 35.48 -8.37
CA LEU A 47 42.19 34.68 -7.26
C LEU A 47 43.08 34.64 -6.00
N ILE A 48 44.15 35.45 -5.98
CA ILE A 48 45.13 35.45 -4.88
C ILE A 48 44.72 36.39 -3.73
N LEU A 49 43.77 37.32 -3.94
CA LEU A 49 43.27 38.21 -2.87
C LEU A 49 42.10 37.62 -2.05
N ALA A 50 41.37 36.63 -2.56
CA ALA A 50 40.26 36.00 -1.82
C ALA A 50 40.73 34.96 -0.78
N TYR A 51 41.93 34.40 -0.96
CA TYR A 51 42.46 33.35 -0.08
C TYR A 51 43.01 33.91 1.24
N LEU A 52 43.47 35.16 1.26
CA LEU A 52 43.98 35.81 2.47
C LEU A 52 42.87 36.38 3.38
N PHE A 53 41.67 36.61 2.87
CA PHE A 53 40.51 37.02 3.68
C PHE A 53 39.77 35.85 4.35
N PHE A 54 39.85 34.64 3.79
CA PHE A 54 39.19 33.45 4.36
C PHE A 54 40.00 32.75 5.47
N SER A 55 41.31 33.03 5.55
CA SER A 55 42.23 32.39 6.52
C SER A 55 42.20 33.02 7.93
N LEU A 56 41.53 34.16 8.11
CA LEU A 56 41.52 34.91 9.38
C LEU A 56 40.20 34.81 10.18
N GLN A 57 39.24 33.97 9.79
CA GLN A 57 37.96 33.81 10.52
C GLN A 57 37.70 32.44 11.14
N ASN A 58 38.61 31.47 11.04
CA ASN A 58 38.47 30.18 11.72
C ASN A 58 39.49 30.01 12.83
N LYS A 59 39.21 30.63 13.98
CA LYS A 59 39.70 30.18 15.29
C LYS A 59 38.50 29.81 16.16
N GLU A 60 38.46 28.51 16.48
CA GLU A 60 37.86 27.91 17.67
C GLU A 60 36.45 28.33 18.08
N THR A 61 35.46 27.53 17.68
CA THR A 61 34.31 27.23 18.56
C THR A 61 34.00 25.74 18.49
N THR A 62 34.48 25.01 19.49
CA THR A 62 33.96 23.72 19.92
C THR A 62 32.51 23.91 20.37
N THR A 63 31.58 23.84 19.42
CA THR A 63 30.15 23.80 19.73
C THR A 63 29.82 22.42 20.25
N LYS A 64 29.70 22.31 21.59
CA LYS A 64 28.95 21.23 22.23
C LYS A 64 27.61 21.12 21.50
N GLN A 65 27.32 19.95 20.91
CA GLN A 65 25.98 19.62 20.44
C GLN A 65 25.02 19.81 21.61
N GLN A 66 24.20 20.86 21.56
CA GLN A 66 23.02 20.93 22.40
C GLN A 66 22.05 19.84 21.92
N PRO A 67 21.54 18.97 22.81
CA PRO A 67 20.41 18.13 22.47
C PRO A 67 19.28 19.05 22.02
N ILE A 68 18.64 18.73 20.90
CA ILE A 68 17.38 19.37 20.50
C ILE A 68 16.47 19.28 21.70
N SER A 69 16.16 20.41 22.33
CA SER A 69 15.25 20.46 23.45
C SER A 69 13.90 19.97 22.93
N HIS A 70 13.46 18.79 23.37
CA HIS A 70 12.11 18.27 23.12
C HIS A 70 11.02 19.07 23.88
N GLY A 71 11.34 20.29 24.33
CA GLY A 71 10.51 21.14 25.18
C GLY A 71 9.62 22.16 24.47
N GLU A 72 9.62 22.26 23.14
CA GLU A 72 8.75 23.22 22.42
C GLU A 72 7.48 22.58 21.82
N ASN A 73 7.21 21.30 22.09
CA ASN A 73 5.99 20.61 21.65
C ASN A 73 4.75 20.88 22.52
N TYR A 74 4.85 21.68 23.58
CA TYR A 74 3.71 21.97 24.46
C TYR A 74 2.61 22.78 23.78
N GLN A 75 2.89 23.54 22.72
CA GLN A 75 1.84 24.27 21.99
C GLN A 75 0.97 23.38 21.10
N ILE A 76 1.46 22.22 20.65
CA ILE A 76 0.67 21.31 19.81
C ILE A 76 -0.39 20.59 20.66
N LYS A 77 -0.09 20.27 21.92
CA LYS A 77 -1.02 19.56 22.84
C LYS A 77 -2.33 20.34 23.05
N TYR A 78 -2.26 21.66 23.20
CA TYR A 78 -3.44 22.52 23.34
C TYR A 78 -4.25 22.67 22.04
N GLN A 79 -3.62 22.56 20.88
CA GLN A 79 -4.31 22.71 19.58
C GLN A 79 -5.23 21.54 19.27
N TYR A 80 -4.99 20.36 19.86
CA TYR A 80 -5.79 19.14 19.63
C TYR A 80 -6.69 18.74 20.79
N GLN A 81 -6.62 19.39 21.96
CA GLN A 81 -7.43 18.99 23.12
C GLN A 81 -8.93 19.05 22.82
N SER A 82 -9.41 20.09 22.13
CA SER A 82 -10.81 20.21 21.72
C SER A 82 -11.25 19.11 20.74
N VAL A 83 -10.34 18.63 19.89
CA VAL A 83 -10.57 17.52 18.96
C VAL A 83 -10.62 16.20 19.71
N ILE A 84 -9.68 15.98 20.64
CA ILE A 84 -9.63 14.82 21.52
C ILE A 84 -10.92 14.72 22.32
N ASP A 85 -11.33 15.79 23.00
CA ASP A 85 -12.53 15.82 23.83
C ASP A 85 -13.79 15.50 23.03
N LYS A 86 -13.89 16.04 21.80
CA LYS A 86 -15.03 15.81 20.91
C LYS A 86 -15.15 14.35 20.48
N TYR A 87 -14.05 13.70 20.11
CA TYR A 87 -14.11 12.36 19.50
C TYR A 87 -13.78 11.20 20.45
N LYS A 88 -13.34 11.48 21.69
CA LYS A 88 -13.05 10.45 22.71
C LYS A 88 -14.14 9.39 22.90
N PRO A 89 -15.45 9.70 22.83
CA PRO A 89 -16.49 8.67 22.95
C PRO A 89 -16.46 7.59 21.85
N PHE A 90 -15.85 7.87 20.68
CA PHE A 90 -15.87 6.95 19.55
C PHE A 90 -14.75 5.90 19.57
N HIS A 91 -13.71 6.11 20.38
CA HIS A 91 -12.64 5.13 20.53
C HIS A 91 -11.83 5.33 21.83
N PRO A 92 -11.57 4.27 22.63
CA PRO A 92 -10.91 4.40 23.94
C PRO A 92 -9.47 4.92 23.88
N ASP A 93 -8.74 4.63 22.80
CA ASP A 93 -7.35 5.09 22.63
C ASP A 93 -7.18 6.57 22.29
N ILE A 94 -8.27 7.34 22.11
CA ILE A 94 -8.18 8.77 21.79
C ILE A 94 -7.67 9.55 23.01
N GLY A 95 -6.57 10.28 22.83
CA GLY A 95 -5.98 11.13 23.86
C GLY A 95 -5.40 10.36 25.05
N VAL A 96 -5.09 9.07 24.91
CA VAL A 96 -4.36 8.32 25.93
C VAL A 96 -2.97 8.94 26.12
N GLU A 97 -2.59 9.20 27.38
CA GLU A 97 -1.32 9.84 27.69
C GLU A 97 -0.14 9.00 27.21
N PHE A 98 0.71 9.63 26.38
CA PHE A 98 1.95 9.03 25.91
C PHE A 98 3.07 9.29 26.92
N ILE A 99 3.97 8.31 27.07
CA ILE A 99 5.14 8.47 27.91
C ILE A 99 6.14 9.34 27.14
N GLU A 100 6.20 10.63 27.48
CA GLU A 100 7.00 11.65 26.78
C GLU A 100 8.52 11.42 26.85
N THR A 101 9.00 10.57 27.75
CA THR A 101 10.44 10.23 27.87
C THR A 101 10.59 8.73 28.07
N PRO A 102 11.48 8.03 27.34
CA PRO A 102 11.77 6.62 27.60
C PRO A 102 12.29 6.43 29.02
N LYS A 103 11.42 6.06 29.96
CA LYS A 103 11.73 6.05 31.40
C LYS A 103 12.32 4.73 31.88
N GLN A 104 12.06 3.63 31.18
CA GLN A 104 12.44 2.30 31.64
C GLN A 104 13.50 1.69 30.73
N LEU A 105 14.75 1.81 31.18
CA LEU A 105 15.90 1.13 30.60
C LEU A 105 15.77 -0.38 30.83
N ASP A 106 16.01 -1.15 29.78
CA ASP A 106 16.10 -2.59 29.86
C ASP A 106 17.44 -3.00 30.47
N LYS A 107 17.40 -3.42 31.74
CA LYS A 107 18.61 -3.73 32.52
C LYS A 107 19.39 -4.92 31.94
N GLU A 108 18.70 -5.90 31.36
CA GLU A 108 19.32 -7.10 30.81
C GLU A 108 20.05 -6.83 29.50
N ILE A 109 19.54 -5.93 28.65
CA ILE A 109 20.26 -5.52 27.44
C ILE A 109 21.38 -4.55 27.79
N SER A 110 21.14 -3.65 28.75
CA SER A 110 22.08 -2.58 29.09
C SER A 110 23.33 -3.05 29.85
N GLN A 111 23.40 -4.33 30.24
CA GLN A 111 24.63 -4.92 30.78
C GLN A 111 25.69 -5.21 29.70
N TYR A 112 25.28 -5.26 28.42
CA TYR A 112 26.18 -5.48 27.30
C TYR A 112 26.70 -4.16 26.75
N SER A 113 27.89 -4.18 26.14
CA SER A 113 28.47 -2.95 25.57
C SER A 113 27.70 -2.49 24.33
N ASP A 114 27.73 -1.18 24.08
CA ASP A 114 27.10 -0.58 22.89
C ASP A 114 27.62 -1.22 21.59
N GLU A 115 28.90 -1.58 21.54
CA GLU A 115 29.50 -2.28 20.40
C GLU A 115 28.89 -3.67 20.18
N GLN A 116 28.64 -4.44 21.26
CA GLN A 116 28.02 -5.76 21.15
C GLN A 116 26.58 -5.66 20.63
N ILE A 117 25.79 -4.75 21.21
CA ILE A 117 24.40 -4.52 20.79
C ILE A 117 24.37 -4.05 19.33
N GLN A 118 25.27 -3.15 18.96
CA GLN A 118 25.43 -2.64 17.61
C GLN A 118 25.72 -3.75 16.58
N LYS A 119 26.65 -4.67 16.91
CA LYS A 119 26.98 -5.81 16.04
C LYS A 119 25.78 -6.76 15.88
N VAL A 120 25.04 -7.02 16.95
CA VAL A 120 23.80 -7.82 16.89
C VAL A 120 22.75 -7.18 16.00
N ILE A 121 22.48 -5.88 16.16
CA ILE A 121 21.51 -5.15 15.34
C ILE A 121 21.93 -5.14 13.87
N ASN A 122 23.20 -4.92 13.57
CA ASN A 122 23.70 -4.98 12.20
C ASN A 122 23.51 -6.38 11.60
N GLN A 123 23.70 -7.44 12.39
CA GLN A 123 23.45 -8.79 11.92
C GLN A 123 21.95 -9.04 11.65
N PHE A 124 21.05 -8.51 12.48
CA PHE A 124 19.61 -8.57 12.24
C PHE A 124 19.23 -7.81 10.96
N HIS A 125 19.84 -6.64 10.73
CA HIS A 125 19.65 -5.88 9.50
C HIS A 125 20.10 -6.63 8.25
N VAL A 126 21.20 -7.38 8.34
CA VAL A 126 21.64 -8.28 7.25
C VAL A 126 20.58 -9.35 6.98
N TRP A 127 20.02 -9.96 8.03
CA TRP A 127 19.00 -11.00 7.87
C TRP A 127 17.62 -10.48 7.44
N SER A 128 17.26 -9.25 7.81
CA SER A 128 16.01 -8.59 7.45
C SER A 128 16.13 -7.67 6.24
N ASN A 129 17.26 -7.70 5.53
CA ASN A 129 17.44 -6.87 4.35
C ASN A 129 16.52 -7.36 3.22
N VAL A 130 15.92 -6.42 2.50
CA VAL A 130 15.02 -6.72 1.38
C VAL A 130 15.55 -6.15 0.08
N THR A 131 15.40 -6.92 -0.99
CA THR A 131 15.72 -6.46 -2.34
C THR A 131 14.46 -5.93 -3.00
N LEU A 132 14.41 -4.63 -3.23
CA LEU A 132 13.34 -4.03 -4.00
C LEU A 132 13.61 -4.18 -5.50
N GLU A 133 12.75 -4.91 -6.20
CA GLU A 133 12.77 -5.03 -7.65
C GLU A 133 12.26 -3.76 -8.38
N LYS A 134 12.51 -3.68 -9.69
CA LYS A 134 12.05 -2.58 -10.55
C LYS A 134 10.54 -2.32 -10.43
N HIS A 135 9.74 -3.37 -10.31
CA HIS A 135 8.29 -3.27 -10.22
C HIS A 135 7.80 -2.70 -8.88
N HIS A 136 8.65 -2.67 -7.84
CA HIS A 136 8.32 -2.03 -6.58
C HIS A 136 8.46 -0.50 -6.62
N TYR A 137 9.10 0.07 -7.63
CA TYR A 137 9.35 1.51 -7.72
C TYR A 137 8.47 2.24 -8.73
N ASP A 138 7.70 1.54 -9.58
CA ASP A 138 6.87 2.03 -10.72
C ASP A 138 7.54 2.99 -11.73
N THR A 139 8.70 3.55 -11.36
CA THR A 139 9.46 4.71 -11.83
C THR A 139 10.90 4.52 -11.32
N LYS A 140 11.81 5.46 -11.57
CA LYS A 140 13.16 5.39 -10.99
C LYS A 140 13.15 5.89 -9.54
N TYR A 141 13.86 5.20 -8.65
CA TYR A 141 14.12 5.72 -7.31
C TYR A 141 14.97 7.00 -7.38
N SER A 142 14.86 7.86 -6.36
CA SER A 142 15.61 9.11 -6.27
C SER A 142 16.06 9.35 -4.85
N PHE A 143 16.94 8.48 -4.33
CA PHE A 143 17.51 8.63 -2.99
C PHE A 143 18.28 9.93 -2.80
N ASN A 144 18.72 10.58 -3.88
CA ASN A 144 19.38 11.87 -3.84
C ASN A 144 18.41 13.04 -3.67
N TRP A 145 17.12 12.85 -3.98
CA TRP A 145 16.11 13.89 -3.81
C TRP A 145 15.73 14.00 -2.31
N PRO A 146 15.80 15.20 -1.73
CA PRO A 146 15.60 15.40 -0.29
C PRO A 146 14.12 15.52 0.03
N HIS A 147 13.37 14.42 -0.11
CA HIS A 147 11.94 14.39 0.15
C HIS A 147 11.59 15.03 1.51
N LEU A 148 10.74 16.07 1.48
CA LEU A 148 10.34 16.86 2.66
C LEU A 148 11.51 17.49 3.44
N GLY A 149 12.67 17.65 2.79
CA GLY A 149 13.90 18.13 3.41
C GLY A 149 14.56 17.13 4.36
N ILE A 150 14.20 15.84 4.31
CA ILE A 150 14.73 14.83 5.22
C ILE A 150 16.10 14.32 4.75
N LYS A 151 17.04 14.20 5.70
CA LYS A 151 18.38 13.63 5.46
C LYS A 151 18.31 12.11 5.34
N ASN A 152 19.05 11.55 4.38
CA ASN A 152 19.33 10.12 4.35
C ASN A 152 20.54 9.84 5.26
N ASN A 153 20.24 9.52 6.52
CA ASN A 153 21.23 9.04 7.47
C ASN A 153 21.28 7.51 7.42
N TYR A 154 22.36 6.95 6.87
CA TYR A 154 22.52 5.50 6.69
C TYR A 154 22.77 4.72 7.98
N THR A 155 22.98 5.40 9.12
CA THR A 155 23.05 4.78 10.45
C THR A 155 21.76 5.00 11.26
N TYR A 156 20.71 5.58 10.66
CA TYR A 156 19.46 5.87 11.36
C TYR A 156 18.81 4.60 11.92
N CYS A 157 18.64 3.56 11.10
CA CYS A 157 17.94 2.35 11.56
C CYS A 157 18.71 1.62 12.66
N THR A 158 20.02 1.62 12.56
CA THR A 158 20.90 1.15 13.62
C THR A 158 20.62 1.88 14.95
N SER A 159 20.67 3.21 14.96
CA SER A 159 20.42 4.01 16.15
C SER A 159 18.99 3.83 16.67
N SER A 160 18.01 3.77 15.77
CA SER A 160 16.59 3.55 16.09
C SER A 160 16.34 2.21 16.77
N ASP A 161 16.87 1.13 16.21
CA ASP A 161 16.61 -0.22 16.72
C ASP A 161 17.39 -0.48 18.02
N ILE A 162 18.61 0.06 18.19
CA ILE A 162 19.33 0.03 19.47
C ILE A 162 18.56 0.78 20.55
N LEU A 163 18.05 1.98 20.23
CA LEU A 163 17.28 2.78 21.19
C LEU A 163 16.04 2.02 21.66
N LYS A 164 15.32 1.36 20.75
CA LYS A 164 14.12 0.58 21.08
C LYS A 164 14.43 -0.68 21.89
N LEU A 165 15.55 -1.35 21.64
CA LEU A 165 16.00 -2.46 22.50
C LEU A 165 16.31 -1.99 23.92
N LYS A 166 17.02 -0.87 24.06
CA LYS A 166 17.36 -0.29 25.37
C LYS A 166 16.14 0.26 26.10
N TYR A 167 15.15 0.78 25.36
CA TYR A 167 13.93 1.34 25.92
C TYR A 167 12.68 0.75 25.26
N PRO A 168 12.31 -0.50 25.63
CA PRO A 168 11.18 -1.21 25.01
C PRO A 168 9.83 -0.48 25.13
N SER A 169 9.68 0.43 26.09
CA SER A 169 8.48 1.26 26.24
C SER A 169 8.16 2.11 25.01
N ILE A 170 9.16 2.45 24.19
CA ILE A 170 8.98 3.17 22.92
C ILE A 170 8.00 2.43 22.01
N VAL A 171 8.10 1.10 21.94
CA VAL A 171 7.24 0.26 21.09
C VAL A 171 6.03 -0.25 21.87
N PHE A 172 6.21 -0.70 23.11
CA PHE A 172 5.14 -1.34 23.88
C PHE A 172 4.06 -0.38 24.37
N LYS A 173 4.40 0.88 24.68
CA LYS A 173 3.47 1.82 25.32
C LYS A 173 3.08 2.98 24.40
N ASN A 174 4.02 3.44 23.57
CA ASN A 174 3.80 4.62 22.74
C ASN A 174 3.36 4.29 21.31
N LYS A 175 2.81 5.29 20.63
CA LYS A 175 2.45 5.26 19.20
C LYS A 175 3.15 6.44 18.49
N TYR A 176 4.46 6.35 18.37
CA TYR A 176 5.28 7.37 17.72
C TYR A 176 5.22 7.23 16.20
N MET A 177 4.79 8.29 15.53
CA MET A 177 4.46 8.25 14.10
C MET A 177 5.30 9.25 13.30
N TYR A 178 5.72 8.82 12.12
CA TYR A 178 6.06 9.70 11.01
C TYR A 178 4.75 10.07 10.29
N VAL A 179 4.54 11.36 10.04
CA VAL A 179 3.29 11.93 9.50
C VAL A 179 3.61 13.06 8.50
N ASP A 180 3.34 12.84 7.22
CA ASP A 180 3.59 13.82 6.14
C ASP A 180 2.31 14.41 5.52
N PHE A 181 1.16 14.20 6.16
CA PHE A 181 -0.12 14.77 5.73
C PHE A 181 -0.19 16.29 5.96
N SER A 182 -1.01 16.99 5.19
CA SER A 182 -1.20 18.44 5.32
C SER A 182 -1.83 18.86 6.65
N LYS A 183 -1.55 20.08 7.10
CA LYS A 183 -1.88 20.62 8.44
C LYS A 183 -3.35 20.44 8.85
N ASN A 184 -4.30 20.59 7.92
CA ASN A 184 -5.74 20.57 8.21
C ASN A 184 -6.43 19.27 7.74
N SER A 185 -5.66 18.26 7.34
CA SER A 185 -6.21 16.99 6.88
C SER A 185 -6.76 16.17 8.04
N LEU A 186 -7.86 15.43 7.79
CA LEU A 186 -8.40 14.49 8.77
C LEU A 186 -7.38 13.41 9.15
N SER A 187 -6.55 12.97 8.21
CA SER A 187 -5.49 11.99 8.47
C SER A 187 -4.47 12.45 9.53
N ARG A 188 -4.05 13.73 9.48
CA ARG A 188 -3.12 14.27 10.47
C ARG A 188 -3.77 14.37 11.85
N ASP A 189 -5.02 14.84 11.92
CA ASP A 189 -5.79 14.86 13.18
C ASP A 189 -5.92 13.46 13.80
N LEU A 190 -6.21 12.44 13.00
CA LEU A 190 -6.28 11.06 13.46
C LEU A 190 -4.92 10.59 14.02
N ALA A 191 -3.83 10.87 13.31
CA ALA A 191 -2.49 10.53 13.80
C ALA A 191 -2.17 11.22 15.14
N SER A 192 -2.56 12.48 15.30
CA SER A 192 -2.38 13.24 16.54
C SER A 192 -3.33 12.82 17.67
N ALA A 193 -4.53 12.33 17.36
CA ALA A 193 -5.49 11.87 18.35
C ALA A 193 -5.12 10.49 18.93
N PHE A 194 -4.51 9.64 18.11
CA PHE A 194 -4.13 8.27 18.48
C PHE A 194 -2.64 8.08 18.77
N GLY A 195 -1.79 9.08 18.51
CA GLY A 195 -0.35 8.95 18.61
C GLY A 195 0.36 10.29 18.72
N VAL A 196 1.68 10.24 18.54
CA VAL A 196 2.55 11.42 18.59
C VAL A 196 3.22 11.60 17.23
N ASP A 197 2.96 12.74 16.58
CA ASP A 197 3.64 13.15 15.35
C ASP A 197 5.08 13.59 15.68
N LEU A 198 6.06 12.79 15.27
CA LEU A 198 7.49 13.08 15.43
C LEU A 198 8.12 13.76 14.20
N THR A 199 7.30 14.13 13.22
CA THR A 199 7.73 14.85 12.02
C THR A 199 6.88 16.09 11.73
N PRO A 200 6.64 17.00 12.71
CA PRO A 200 5.83 18.20 12.48
C PRO A 200 6.45 19.12 11.41
N TYR A 201 7.78 19.11 11.27
CA TYR A 201 8.52 19.82 10.23
C TYR A 201 8.24 19.34 8.80
N ALA A 202 7.63 18.16 8.62
CA ALA A 202 7.22 17.68 7.30
C ALA A 202 6.26 18.67 6.61
N LEU A 203 5.50 19.46 7.38
CA LEU A 203 4.66 20.55 6.88
C LEU A 203 5.46 21.67 6.21
N GLU A 204 6.62 22.04 6.76
CA GLU A 204 7.53 23.01 6.15
C GLU A 204 8.21 22.41 4.90
N GLY A 205 8.57 21.12 4.97
CA GLY A 205 9.16 20.36 3.87
C GLY A 205 8.24 20.21 2.64
N GLN A 206 6.93 20.44 2.78
CA GLN A 206 5.99 20.50 1.66
C GLN A 206 6.16 21.78 0.82
N GLN A 207 6.81 22.82 1.35
CA GLN A 207 7.11 24.03 0.58
C GLN A 207 8.26 23.75 -0.39
N LYS A 208 8.06 24.05 -1.69
CA LYS A 208 9.03 23.74 -2.78
C LYS A 208 10.44 24.27 -2.54
N GLN A 209 10.59 25.37 -1.80
CA GLN A 209 11.89 25.99 -1.51
C GLN A 209 12.68 25.24 -0.42
N ILE A 210 11.98 24.61 0.54
CA ILE A 210 12.57 23.90 1.69
C ILE A 210 12.74 22.41 1.37
N GLY A 211 11.77 21.80 0.68
CA GLY A 211 11.79 20.39 0.28
C GLY A 211 12.88 19.99 -0.72
N ASN A 212 13.74 20.92 -1.14
CA ASN A 212 14.91 20.67 -1.98
C ASN A 212 16.25 20.75 -1.22
N VAL A 213 16.22 20.96 0.11
CA VAL A 213 17.42 21.04 0.97
C VAL A 213 17.32 20.03 2.10
N ARG A 214 18.37 19.22 2.32
CA ARG A 214 18.42 18.25 3.43
C ARG A 214 18.66 18.96 4.76
N LYS A 215 17.57 19.23 5.48
CA LYS A 215 17.58 20.01 6.72
C LYS A 215 17.29 19.16 7.96
N TYR A 216 16.34 18.25 7.88
CA TYR A 216 15.77 17.58 9.05
C TYR A 216 16.32 16.15 9.23
N ASP A 217 16.67 15.82 10.47
CA ASP A 217 16.99 14.45 10.89
C ASP A 217 15.71 13.77 11.42
N LEU A 218 15.60 12.47 11.19
CA LEU A 218 14.47 11.67 11.69
C LEU A 218 14.66 11.32 13.16
N ASP A 219 13.57 11.36 13.94
CA ASP A 219 13.58 10.91 15.31
C ASP A 219 13.70 9.36 15.37
N PRO A 220 14.66 8.80 16.13
CA PRO A 220 14.86 7.35 16.22
C PRO A 220 13.70 6.59 16.90
N GLN A 221 12.76 7.27 17.56
CA GLN A 221 11.64 6.65 18.25
C GLN A 221 10.46 6.29 17.33
N ILE A 222 10.44 6.80 16.08
CA ILE A 222 9.40 6.51 15.10
C ILE A 222 9.19 5.01 14.97
N SER A 223 7.94 4.56 15.17
CA SER A 223 7.53 3.15 15.16
C SER A 223 6.53 2.86 14.04
N LEU A 224 5.68 3.82 13.69
CA LEU A 224 4.78 3.75 12.53
C LEU A 224 5.14 4.83 11.51
N ILE A 225 5.32 4.44 10.26
CA ILE A 225 5.40 5.35 9.11
C ILE A 225 3.99 5.46 8.54
N PHE A 226 3.28 6.52 8.94
CA PHE A 226 1.92 6.84 8.47
C PHE A 226 2.00 7.97 7.46
N SER A 227 2.21 7.60 6.20
CA SER A 227 2.45 8.56 5.12
C SER A 227 1.25 8.68 4.18
N GLN A 228 1.08 9.86 3.60
CA GLN A 228 0.24 10.14 2.44
C GLN A 228 0.93 9.71 1.14
N LYS A 229 2.27 9.76 1.11
CA LYS A 229 3.07 9.44 -0.05
C LYS A 229 3.27 7.93 -0.13
N SER A 230 2.54 7.31 -1.05
CA SER A 230 2.65 5.88 -1.38
C SER A 230 4.04 5.38 -1.81
N ARG A 231 5.03 6.28 -1.92
CA ARG A 231 6.34 6.07 -2.51
C ARG A 231 7.49 6.54 -1.62
N VAL A 232 7.31 6.59 -0.29
CA VAL A 232 8.38 6.99 0.66
C VAL A 232 9.67 6.17 0.42
N HIS A 233 9.55 4.89 0.07
CA HIS A 233 10.67 4.00 -0.25
C HIS A 233 11.47 4.40 -1.50
N HIS A 234 10.97 5.32 -2.33
CA HIS A 234 11.75 5.84 -3.47
C HIS A 234 12.81 6.85 -3.01
N PHE A 235 12.66 7.38 -1.81
CA PHE A 235 13.49 8.47 -1.27
C PHE A 235 14.38 7.99 -0.12
N HIS A 236 13.92 7.00 0.64
CA HIS A 236 14.63 6.46 1.80
C HIS A 236 14.88 4.96 1.62
N PRO A 237 16.16 4.52 1.55
CA PRO A 237 16.50 3.10 1.51
C PRO A 237 15.99 2.32 2.73
N PHE A 238 15.45 1.13 2.48
CA PHE A 238 15.02 0.18 3.51
C PHE A 238 16.18 -0.22 4.43
N THR A 239 15.87 -0.51 5.70
CA THR A 239 16.78 -1.09 6.70
C THR A 239 17.98 -0.20 7.09
N THR A 240 18.16 0.96 6.47
CA THR A 240 19.30 1.87 6.72
C THR A 240 18.84 3.28 7.08
N CYS A 241 18.07 3.91 6.19
CA CYS A 241 17.58 5.29 6.36
C CYS A 241 16.16 5.36 6.91
N LEU A 242 15.32 4.36 6.61
CA LEU A 242 13.95 4.23 7.10
C LEU A 242 13.50 2.76 6.95
N PHE A 243 12.31 2.42 7.42
CA PHE A 243 11.78 1.04 7.41
C PHE A 243 12.67 0.11 8.24
N CYS A 244 13.02 0.54 9.44
CA CYS A 244 13.88 -0.18 10.37
C CYS A 244 13.18 -1.45 10.91
N LEU A 245 13.93 -2.33 11.57
CA LEU A 245 13.41 -3.63 12.02
C LEU A 245 12.19 -3.46 12.93
N PHE A 246 12.22 -2.46 13.82
CA PHE A 246 11.13 -2.16 14.74
C PHE A 246 10.30 -0.97 14.24
N GLN A 247 10.04 -0.92 12.94
CA GLN A 247 9.08 -0.02 12.31
C GLN A 247 8.03 -0.80 11.51
N THR A 248 6.87 -0.18 11.30
CA THR A 248 5.87 -0.62 10.33
C THR A 248 5.46 0.56 9.45
N SER A 249 5.04 0.32 8.21
CA SER A 249 4.67 1.33 7.22
C SER A 249 3.34 1.03 6.58
N ASN A 250 2.52 2.06 6.43
CA ASN A 250 1.17 1.99 5.84
C ASN A 250 1.16 1.89 4.31
N HIS A 251 2.29 1.58 3.67
CA HIS A 251 2.33 1.33 2.23
C HIS A 251 3.06 0.03 1.85
N ILE A 252 2.47 -0.70 0.90
CA ILE A 252 3.06 -1.91 0.28
C ILE A 252 3.68 -1.54 -1.09
N PRO A 253 5.01 -1.62 -1.26
CA PRO A 253 5.60 -1.59 -2.59
C PRO A 253 5.06 -2.73 -3.46
N GLY A 254 4.61 -2.40 -4.67
CA GLY A 254 3.96 -3.36 -5.59
C GLY A 254 2.43 -3.48 -5.46
N LYS A 255 1.78 -2.69 -4.59
CA LYS A 255 0.31 -2.72 -4.41
C LYS A 255 -0.51 -2.49 -5.68
N TRP A 256 0.07 -1.88 -6.70
CA TRP A 256 -0.62 -1.51 -7.93
C TRP A 256 -1.20 -2.70 -8.68
N ASP A 257 -0.66 -3.89 -8.45
CA ASP A 257 -1.15 -5.13 -9.03
C ASP A 257 -2.58 -5.51 -8.60
N ILE A 258 -3.09 -4.90 -7.53
CA ILE A 258 -4.50 -5.02 -7.13
C ILE A 258 -5.28 -3.72 -7.22
N THR A 259 -4.74 -2.65 -7.83
CA THR A 259 -5.43 -1.35 -7.96
C THR A 259 -5.41 -0.76 -9.36
N GLY A 260 -4.38 -1.04 -10.16
CA GLY A 260 -4.29 -0.63 -11.55
C GLY A 260 -5.30 -1.40 -12.38
N LYS A 261 -6.18 -0.71 -13.12
CA LYS A 261 -7.30 -1.32 -13.85
C LYS A 261 -6.84 -2.46 -14.79
N ASP A 262 -5.75 -2.23 -15.52
CA ASP A 262 -5.14 -3.21 -16.42
C ASP A 262 -4.44 -4.36 -15.66
N LEU A 263 -3.74 -4.04 -14.57
CA LEU A 263 -3.06 -5.05 -13.74
C LEU A 263 -4.05 -5.98 -13.04
N VAL A 264 -5.12 -5.43 -12.45
CA VAL A 264 -6.17 -6.20 -11.77
C VAL A 264 -6.78 -7.24 -12.71
N ILE A 265 -7.21 -6.84 -13.92
CA ILE A 265 -7.83 -7.79 -14.85
C ILE A 265 -6.84 -8.83 -15.37
N ASN A 266 -5.57 -8.45 -15.59
CA ASN A 266 -4.51 -9.39 -15.97
C ASN A 266 -4.28 -10.43 -14.86
N ASN A 267 -4.12 -9.96 -13.63
CA ASN A 267 -3.86 -10.79 -12.47
C ASN A 267 -5.04 -11.69 -12.16
N TYR A 268 -6.27 -11.18 -12.25
CA TYR A 268 -7.49 -11.97 -12.12
C TYR A 268 -7.54 -13.13 -13.13
N LYS A 269 -7.36 -12.85 -14.44
CA LYS A 269 -7.41 -13.88 -15.48
C LYS A 269 -6.30 -14.92 -15.38
N ASN A 270 -5.13 -14.52 -14.88
CA ASN A 270 -4.03 -15.46 -14.59
C ASN A 270 -4.35 -16.29 -13.34
N TYR A 271 -4.91 -15.65 -12.32
CA TYR A 271 -5.30 -16.28 -11.07
C TYR A 271 -6.38 -17.35 -11.26
N GLU A 272 -7.37 -17.13 -12.13
CA GLU A 272 -8.36 -18.15 -12.52
C GLU A 272 -7.73 -19.42 -13.13
N LYS A 273 -6.50 -19.34 -13.65
CA LYS A 273 -5.75 -20.47 -14.22
C LYS A 273 -4.75 -21.07 -13.24
N SER A 274 -4.76 -20.63 -11.98
CA SER A 274 -3.85 -21.13 -10.95
C SER A 274 -4.08 -22.61 -10.68
N ASN A 275 -3.03 -23.28 -10.20
CA ASN A 275 -3.05 -24.69 -9.85
C ASN A 275 -3.75 -24.92 -8.50
N PHE A 276 -5.04 -24.58 -8.43
CA PHE A 276 -5.85 -24.83 -7.25
C PHE A 276 -5.97 -26.34 -6.97
N LYS A 277 -6.18 -26.72 -5.71
CA LYS A 277 -6.40 -28.11 -5.29
C LYS A 277 -7.55 -28.75 -6.10
N ASN A 278 -8.62 -27.99 -6.31
CA ASN A 278 -9.69 -28.34 -7.25
C ASN A 278 -10.13 -27.10 -8.05
N PRO A 279 -9.56 -26.89 -9.26
CA PRO A 279 -9.81 -25.68 -10.04
C PRO A 279 -11.27 -25.49 -10.44
N GLN A 280 -12.03 -26.56 -10.67
CA GLN A 280 -13.43 -26.44 -11.08
C GLN A 280 -14.31 -25.91 -9.96
N GLN A 281 -14.09 -26.39 -8.73
CA GLN A 281 -14.87 -25.97 -7.58
C GLN A 281 -14.44 -24.57 -7.10
N CYS A 282 -13.14 -24.28 -7.05
CA CYS A 282 -12.68 -22.95 -6.65
C CYS A 282 -13.12 -21.85 -7.63
N LYS A 283 -13.14 -22.12 -8.95
CA LYS A 283 -13.61 -21.12 -9.92
C LYS A 283 -15.04 -20.62 -9.67
N LYS A 284 -15.90 -21.42 -9.02
CA LYS A 284 -17.26 -21.00 -8.67
C LYS A 284 -17.29 -19.87 -7.65
N THR A 285 -16.23 -19.71 -6.83
CA THR A 285 -16.10 -18.61 -5.87
C THR A 285 -15.37 -17.40 -6.46
N ILE A 286 -14.83 -17.52 -7.67
CA ILE A 286 -14.16 -16.45 -8.41
C ILE A 286 -15.16 -15.87 -9.43
N ASN A 287 -16.23 -15.24 -8.94
CA ASN A 287 -17.37 -14.79 -9.75
C ASN A 287 -17.70 -13.29 -9.60
N PHE A 288 -16.82 -12.51 -8.97
CA PHE A 288 -17.08 -11.10 -8.63
C PHE A 288 -16.65 -10.10 -9.71
N MET A 289 -15.88 -10.52 -10.73
CA MET A 289 -15.37 -9.62 -11.78
C MET A 289 -16.32 -9.60 -13.00
N PRO A 290 -16.83 -8.43 -13.42
CA PRO A 290 -17.60 -8.35 -14.65
C PRO A 290 -16.79 -8.78 -15.87
N THR A 291 -17.43 -9.49 -16.81
CA THR A 291 -16.79 -9.93 -18.07
C THR A 291 -16.09 -8.75 -18.74
N SER A 292 -14.81 -8.91 -19.04
CA SER A 292 -13.97 -7.83 -19.55
C SER A 292 -13.05 -8.31 -20.67
N TYR A 293 -12.91 -7.49 -21.71
CA TYR A 293 -12.00 -7.67 -22.83
C TYR A 293 -10.88 -6.64 -22.76
N ARG A 294 -9.64 -7.12 -22.82
CA ARG A 294 -8.43 -6.29 -22.90
C ARG A 294 -8.14 -5.98 -24.36
N LEU A 295 -8.39 -4.76 -24.81
CA LEU A 295 -8.21 -4.40 -26.23
C LEU A 295 -6.73 -4.32 -26.64
N PHE A 296 -5.83 -4.29 -25.67
CA PHE A 296 -4.38 -4.43 -25.88
C PHE A 296 -3.93 -5.90 -26.02
N ASP A 297 -4.79 -6.87 -25.69
CA ASP A 297 -4.57 -8.28 -25.95
C ASP A 297 -5.17 -8.64 -27.31
N LYS A 298 -4.35 -9.20 -28.22
CA LYS A 298 -4.77 -9.46 -29.60
C LYS A 298 -6.01 -10.37 -29.66
N GLN A 299 -6.01 -11.45 -28.87
CA GLN A 299 -7.06 -12.46 -28.93
C GLN A 299 -8.37 -11.90 -28.38
N GLU A 300 -8.32 -11.24 -27.22
CA GLU A 300 -9.51 -10.65 -26.62
C GLU A 300 -10.06 -9.48 -27.43
N CYS A 301 -9.19 -8.67 -28.00
CA CYS A 301 -9.59 -7.60 -28.92
C CYS A 301 -10.36 -8.16 -30.12
N THR A 302 -9.84 -9.19 -30.80
CA THR A 302 -10.54 -9.81 -31.92
C THR A 302 -11.89 -10.39 -31.49
N GLN A 303 -11.93 -11.14 -30.37
CA GLN A 303 -13.17 -11.69 -29.82
C GLN A 303 -14.21 -10.62 -29.50
N PHE A 304 -13.77 -9.47 -28.97
CA PHE A 304 -14.66 -8.36 -28.68
C PHE A 304 -15.29 -7.78 -29.95
N PHE A 305 -14.48 -7.49 -30.99
CA PHE A 305 -15.00 -6.95 -32.24
C PHE A 305 -15.86 -7.94 -33.03
N ASP A 306 -15.58 -9.24 -32.92
CA ASP A 306 -16.46 -10.28 -33.48
C ASP A 306 -17.79 -10.35 -32.72
N TYR A 307 -17.75 -10.23 -31.39
CA TYR A 307 -18.95 -10.18 -30.56
C TYR A 307 -19.81 -8.95 -30.90
N LEU A 308 -19.21 -7.78 -31.08
CA LEU A 308 -19.91 -6.55 -31.49
C LEU A 308 -20.70 -6.69 -32.81
N LYS A 309 -20.26 -7.58 -33.71
CA LYS A 309 -20.95 -7.87 -34.98
C LYS A 309 -22.04 -8.95 -34.85
N SER A 310 -22.09 -9.66 -33.74
CA SER A 310 -22.97 -10.80 -33.54
C SER A 310 -24.42 -10.40 -33.25
N GLN A 311 -25.37 -11.29 -33.52
CA GLN A 311 -26.76 -11.12 -33.10
C GLN A 311 -26.89 -11.05 -31.56
N GLY A 312 -26.00 -11.73 -30.84
CA GLY A 312 -25.98 -11.70 -29.38
C GLY A 312 -25.72 -10.31 -28.79
N TYR A 313 -24.91 -9.48 -29.46
CA TYR A 313 -24.71 -8.08 -29.04
C TYR A 313 -25.94 -7.21 -29.32
N LYS A 314 -26.60 -7.38 -30.47
CA LYS A 314 -27.84 -6.67 -30.80
C LYS A 314 -28.95 -6.96 -29.79
N ASN A 315 -29.16 -8.24 -29.49
CA ASN A 315 -30.14 -8.67 -28.48
C ASN A 315 -29.80 -8.12 -27.08
N LEU A 316 -28.52 -7.98 -26.76
CA LEU A 316 -28.08 -7.43 -25.48
C LEU A 316 -28.46 -5.96 -25.34
N ILE A 317 -28.17 -5.12 -26.34
CA ILE A 317 -28.55 -3.70 -26.35
C ILE A 317 -30.06 -3.55 -26.27
N GLU A 318 -30.81 -4.34 -27.04
CA GLU A 318 -32.28 -4.28 -27.01
C GLU A 318 -32.83 -4.57 -25.60
N LYS A 319 -32.25 -5.56 -24.91
CA LYS A 319 -32.67 -5.93 -23.54
C LYS A 319 -32.18 -4.94 -22.47
N GLN A 320 -30.97 -4.42 -22.59
CA GLN A 320 -30.25 -3.74 -21.49
C GLN A 320 -29.97 -2.25 -21.73
N GLY A 321 -30.16 -1.76 -22.95
CA GLY A 321 -29.66 -0.45 -23.38
C GLY A 321 -28.15 -0.48 -23.49
N ILE A 322 -27.45 -0.07 -22.44
CA ILE A 322 -25.98 -0.04 -22.40
C ILE A 322 -25.41 -1.44 -22.21
N ALA A 323 -24.54 -1.86 -23.14
CA ALA A 323 -23.87 -3.16 -23.09
C ALA A 323 -22.48 -3.12 -22.43
N PHE A 324 -21.69 -2.07 -22.65
CA PHE A 324 -20.30 -2.00 -22.19
C PHE A 324 -19.94 -0.63 -21.63
N ILE A 325 -18.94 -0.64 -20.74
CA ILE A 325 -18.23 0.54 -20.27
C ILE A 325 -16.76 0.42 -20.66
N MET A 326 -16.24 1.45 -21.31
CA MET A 326 -14.88 1.53 -21.79
C MET A 326 -14.02 2.22 -20.75
N LYS A 327 -12.93 1.57 -20.34
CA LYS A 327 -11.98 2.09 -19.36
C LYS A 327 -10.64 2.28 -20.05
N ALA A 328 -10.21 3.52 -20.22
CA ALA A 328 -8.96 3.89 -20.88
C ALA A 328 -7.92 4.40 -19.88
N GLY A 329 -6.65 4.06 -20.13
CA GLY A 329 -5.47 4.64 -19.48
C GLY A 329 -5.07 3.98 -18.16
N ARG A 330 -3.76 4.04 -17.87
CA ARG A 330 -3.22 3.82 -16.51
C ARG A 330 -3.37 5.12 -15.71
N ASP A 331 -3.68 5.02 -14.43
CA ASP A 331 -3.75 6.15 -13.48
C ASP A 331 -4.79 7.24 -13.79
N ILE A 332 -5.80 6.96 -14.63
CA ILE A 332 -6.94 7.86 -14.79
C ILE A 332 -7.99 7.56 -13.72
N HIS A 333 -8.20 8.53 -12.84
CA HIS A 333 -9.14 8.48 -11.71
C HIS A 333 -10.34 9.41 -11.96
N ARG A 334 -11.36 9.38 -11.08
CA ARG A 334 -12.51 10.31 -11.10
C ARG A 334 -13.34 10.27 -12.40
N GLY A 335 -13.41 9.12 -13.06
CA GLY A 335 -14.28 8.93 -14.23
C GLY A 335 -13.84 9.64 -15.52
N GLU A 336 -12.65 10.26 -15.56
CA GLU A 336 -12.10 10.93 -16.76
C GLU A 336 -11.66 9.93 -17.85
N GLY A 337 -11.49 8.64 -17.51
CA GLY A 337 -11.15 7.56 -18.43
C GLY A 337 -12.26 6.52 -18.57
N ILE A 338 -13.49 6.88 -18.20
CA ILE A 338 -14.67 6.00 -18.26
C ILE A 338 -15.65 6.57 -19.30
N GLU A 339 -15.92 5.77 -20.33
CA GLU A 339 -16.90 6.08 -21.37
C GLU A 339 -17.96 4.99 -21.40
N ILE A 340 -19.22 5.40 -21.48
CA ILE A 340 -20.33 4.48 -21.70
C ILE A 340 -20.34 4.14 -23.19
N MET A 341 -20.62 2.89 -23.56
CA MET A 341 -20.76 2.50 -24.97
C MET A 341 -22.07 3.04 -25.55
N THR A 342 -22.09 4.33 -25.90
CA THR A 342 -23.12 4.93 -26.75
C THR A 342 -22.88 4.59 -28.22
N ASP A 343 -23.81 4.92 -29.10
CA ASP A 343 -23.65 4.70 -30.55
C ASP A 343 -22.41 5.42 -31.10
N ASP A 344 -22.16 6.67 -30.69
CA ASP A 344 -20.97 7.42 -31.10
C ASP A 344 -19.67 6.76 -30.64
N VAL A 345 -19.64 6.27 -29.40
CA VAL A 345 -18.49 5.56 -28.84
C VAL A 345 -18.28 4.24 -29.58
N TYR A 346 -19.35 3.50 -29.85
CA TYR A 346 -19.31 2.27 -30.64
C TYR A 346 -18.72 2.52 -32.04
N GLN A 347 -19.24 3.52 -32.77
CA GLN A 347 -18.75 3.84 -34.13
C GLN A 347 -17.29 4.27 -34.11
N ARG A 348 -16.88 5.06 -33.11
CA ARG A 348 -15.49 5.46 -32.93
C ARG A 348 -14.57 4.27 -32.69
N TYR A 349 -14.90 3.35 -31.76
CA TYR A 349 -14.07 2.17 -31.53
C TYR A 349 -14.05 1.23 -32.74
N MET A 350 -15.15 1.09 -33.48
CA MET A 350 -15.19 0.34 -34.75
C MET A 350 -14.29 0.97 -35.82
N HIS A 351 -14.20 2.30 -35.87
CA HIS A 351 -13.30 3.03 -36.76
C HIS A 351 -11.83 2.91 -36.31
N ASP A 352 -11.53 3.28 -35.06
CA ASP A 352 -10.17 3.34 -34.47
C ASP A 352 -9.44 2.00 -34.51
N TYR A 353 -10.18 0.88 -34.50
CA TYR A 353 -9.63 -0.47 -34.58
C TYR A 353 -9.81 -1.13 -35.96
N GLU A 354 -10.32 -0.39 -36.96
CA GLU A 354 -10.69 -0.89 -38.30
C GLU A 354 -11.50 -2.20 -38.22
N GLN A 355 -12.55 -2.19 -37.39
CA GLN A 355 -13.42 -3.32 -37.11
C GLN A 355 -12.68 -4.58 -36.61
N GLY A 356 -11.59 -4.38 -35.88
CA GLY A 356 -10.74 -5.42 -35.30
C GLY A 356 -9.45 -5.72 -36.08
N LYS A 357 -9.24 -5.15 -37.28
CA LYS A 357 -8.01 -5.39 -38.08
C LYS A 357 -6.75 -4.84 -37.41
N LEU A 358 -6.88 -3.85 -36.52
CA LEU A 358 -5.77 -3.28 -35.75
C LEU A 358 -5.55 -3.94 -34.37
N CYS A 359 -6.29 -5.00 -34.04
CA CYS A 359 -6.05 -5.77 -32.81
C CYS A 359 -4.62 -6.33 -32.77
N GLY A 360 -3.93 -6.08 -31.65
CA GLY A 360 -2.51 -6.41 -31.47
C GLY A 360 -1.52 -5.43 -32.11
N LYS A 361 -1.98 -4.47 -32.92
CA LYS A 361 -1.17 -3.33 -33.40
C LYS A 361 -1.36 -2.10 -32.50
N ASN A 362 -2.59 -1.85 -32.05
CA ASN A 362 -2.88 -0.80 -31.07
C ASN A 362 -2.40 -1.24 -29.68
N LYS A 363 -1.53 -0.43 -29.06
CA LYS A 363 -0.98 -0.68 -27.71
C LYS A 363 -1.65 0.14 -26.61
N GLN A 364 -2.71 0.90 -26.94
CA GLN A 364 -3.47 1.62 -25.95
C GLN A 364 -4.08 0.65 -24.93
N THR A 365 -3.88 0.98 -23.64
CA THR A 365 -4.43 0.19 -22.55
C THR A 365 -5.89 0.56 -22.36
N VAL A 366 -6.76 -0.13 -23.11
CA VAL A 366 -8.22 0.00 -23.04
C VAL A 366 -8.83 -1.33 -22.64
N GLN A 367 -9.81 -1.28 -21.73
CA GLN A 367 -10.62 -2.40 -21.31
C GLN A 367 -12.09 -2.12 -21.65
N ALA A 368 -12.72 -3.04 -22.37
CA ALA A 368 -14.17 -3.07 -22.54
C ALA A 368 -14.77 -4.00 -21.46
N GLN A 369 -15.47 -3.43 -20.48
CA GLN A 369 -16.10 -4.20 -19.40
C GLN A 369 -17.62 -4.25 -19.60
N ARG A 370 -18.23 -5.43 -19.44
CA ARG A 370 -19.68 -5.61 -19.48
C ARG A 370 -20.34 -4.68 -18.47
N TYR A 371 -21.31 -3.90 -18.93
CA TYR A 371 -22.08 -3.04 -18.06
C TYR A 371 -23.07 -3.87 -17.24
N ILE A 372 -23.19 -3.56 -15.95
CA ILE A 372 -24.20 -4.16 -15.08
C ILE A 372 -25.46 -3.31 -15.18
N ALA A 373 -26.41 -3.77 -15.99
CA ALA A 373 -27.61 -3.01 -16.37
C ALA A 373 -28.80 -3.17 -15.39
N ASN A 374 -28.67 -4.06 -14.41
CA ASN A 374 -29.63 -4.37 -13.36
C ASN A 374 -29.08 -4.03 -11.96
N PRO A 375 -28.51 -2.82 -11.73
CA PRO A 375 -28.00 -2.47 -10.42
C PRO A 375 -29.15 -2.44 -9.40
N MET A 376 -28.85 -2.82 -8.17
CA MET A 376 -29.72 -2.56 -7.04
C MET A 376 -29.92 -1.03 -6.90
N LEU A 377 -31.15 -0.63 -6.60
CA LEU A 377 -31.55 0.78 -6.54
C LEU A 377 -32.03 1.16 -5.14
N TYR A 378 -31.66 2.35 -4.69
CA TYR A 378 -32.24 3.03 -3.54
C TYR A 378 -33.03 4.23 -4.04
N GLU A 379 -34.34 4.28 -3.74
CA GLU A 379 -35.26 5.32 -4.23
C GLU A 379 -35.17 5.54 -5.76
N GLY A 380 -35.03 4.46 -6.53
CA GLY A 380 -34.93 4.50 -7.99
C GLY A 380 -33.57 4.96 -8.52
N ARG A 381 -32.58 5.19 -7.66
CA ARG A 381 -31.23 5.66 -8.02
C ARG A 381 -30.20 4.56 -7.86
N LYS A 382 -29.23 4.51 -8.76
CA LYS A 382 -28.11 3.58 -8.68
C LYS A 382 -27.29 3.84 -7.42
N ILE A 383 -26.88 2.78 -6.74
CA ILE A 383 -25.98 2.85 -5.58
C ILE A 383 -24.67 2.11 -5.85
N GLU A 384 -23.60 2.58 -5.25
CA GLU A 384 -22.29 1.93 -5.24
C GLU A 384 -21.86 1.72 -3.79
N VAL A 385 -21.25 0.57 -3.51
CA VAL A 385 -20.83 0.18 -2.16
C VAL A 385 -19.32 0.30 -2.07
N ARG A 386 -18.83 0.99 -1.04
CA ARG A 386 -17.41 1.06 -0.69
C ARG A 386 -17.16 0.37 0.63
N ILE A 387 -16.22 -0.56 0.66
CA ILE A 387 -15.75 -1.18 1.90
C ILE A 387 -14.24 -1.01 2.05
N TYR A 388 -13.79 -0.69 3.25
CA TYR A 388 -12.36 -0.62 3.52
C TYR A 388 -11.84 -2.01 3.91
N PHE A 389 -10.60 -2.29 3.55
CA PHE A 389 -9.92 -3.50 4.02
C PHE A 389 -8.43 -3.21 4.22
N LEU A 390 -7.83 -3.91 5.18
CA LEU A 390 -6.44 -3.77 5.57
C LEU A 390 -5.68 -5.05 5.23
N ILE A 391 -4.66 -4.95 4.38
CA ILE A 391 -3.59 -5.95 4.36
C ILE A 391 -2.66 -5.60 5.52
N ALA A 392 -2.78 -6.30 6.64
CA ALA A 392 -2.05 -6.02 7.88
C ALA A 392 -0.59 -6.51 7.83
N SER A 393 -0.30 -7.48 6.95
CA SER A 393 1.05 -7.97 6.68
C SER A 393 1.10 -8.67 5.32
N THR A 394 2.28 -8.71 4.71
CA THR A 394 2.58 -9.51 3.51
C THR A 394 3.52 -10.68 3.79
N ASP A 395 4.06 -10.80 5.02
CA ASP A 395 4.89 -11.90 5.48
C ASP A 395 4.59 -12.25 6.95
N PRO A 396 3.71 -13.23 7.19
CA PRO A 396 2.79 -13.86 6.23
C PRO A 396 1.65 -12.92 5.79
N LEU A 397 0.89 -13.27 4.75
CA LEU A 397 -0.26 -12.46 4.32
C LEU A 397 -1.41 -12.53 5.34
N ILE A 398 -1.82 -11.37 5.85
CA ILE A 398 -2.94 -11.23 6.80
C ILE A 398 -3.88 -10.13 6.31
N ILE A 399 -5.17 -10.43 6.20
CA ILE A 399 -6.18 -9.52 5.66
C ILE A 399 -7.33 -9.36 6.65
N TYR A 400 -7.72 -8.11 6.86
CA TYR A 400 -8.93 -7.72 7.59
C TYR A 400 -9.87 -6.92 6.69
N SER A 401 -11.18 -7.11 6.83
CA SER A 401 -12.21 -6.31 6.17
C SER A 401 -12.96 -5.48 7.22
N GLN A 402 -13.37 -4.26 6.86
CA GLN A 402 -14.27 -3.48 7.70
C GLN A 402 -15.67 -4.09 7.71
N ASN A 403 -16.32 -4.06 8.87
CA ASN A 403 -17.71 -4.48 9.04
C ASN A 403 -18.71 -3.38 8.72
N ASN A 404 -18.26 -2.24 8.19
CA ASN A 404 -19.12 -1.12 7.80
C ASN A 404 -18.77 -0.72 6.38
N ALA A 405 -19.71 -0.96 5.46
CA ALA A 405 -19.61 -0.40 4.11
C ALA A 405 -20.30 0.97 4.02
N HIS A 406 -19.82 1.79 3.10
CA HIS A 406 -20.35 3.11 2.79
C HIS A 406 -21.05 3.06 1.45
N LEU A 407 -22.32 3.47 1.41
CA LEU A 407 -23.08 3.54 0.17
C LEU A 407 -22.94 4.94 -0.44
N ARG A 408 -22.83 4.99 -1.76
CA ARG A 408 -22.85 6.21 -2.56
C ARG A 408 -24.00 6.13 -3.55
N MET A 409 -24.90 7.09 -3.50
CA MET A 409 -26.04 7.18 -4.40
C MET A 409 -25.68 8.07 -5.61
N CYS A 410 -26.07 7.65 -6.81
CA CYS A 410 -25.97 8.46 -8.02
C CYS A 410 -26.94 9.66 -7.98
N SER A 411 -26.61 10.75 -8.69
CA SER A 411 -27.37 12.00 -8.65
C SER A 411 -28.66 11.99 -9.46
N GLU A 412 -28.85 11.03 -10.36
CA GLU A 412 -30.01 10.89 -11.25
C GLU A 412 -30.77 9.58 -11.02
N ILE A 413 -32.05 9.56 -11.41
CA ILE A 413 -32.86 8.32 -11.44
C ILE A 413 -32.25 7.37 -12.48
N PHE A 414 -32.14 6.10 -12.11
CA PHE A 414 -31.56 5.10 -12.97
C PHE A 414 -32.50 4.73 -14.12
N ASP A 415 -32.02 4.90 -15.35
CA ASP A 415 -32.62 4.35 -16.55
C ASP A 415 -31.52 3.69 -17.38
N LYS A 416 -31.62 2.38 -17.58
CA LYS A 416 -30.64 1.57 -18.34
C LYS A 416 -30.53 1.97 -19.82
N HIS A 417 -31.54 2.66 -20.37
CA HIS A 417 -31.56 3.17 -21.74
C HIS A 417 -31.11 4.63 -21.86
N SER A 418 -30.88 5.32 -20.75
CA SER A 418 -30.32 6.67 -20.78
C SER A 418 -28.92 6.66 -21.38
N LEU A 419 -28.58 7.69 -22.15
CA LEU A 419 -27.23 7.90 -22.67
C LEU A 419 -26.47 8.95 -21.84
N GLN A 420 -27.10 9.51 -20.80
CA GLN A 420 -26.51 10.52 -19.93
C GLN A 420 -25.56 9.89 -18.92
N LYS A 421 -24.31 10.38 -18.89
CA LYS A 421 -23.25 9.80 -18.06
C LYS A 421 -23.58 9.84 -16.57
N GLU A 422 -24.31 10.87 -16.14
CA GLU A 422 -24.71 11.15 -14.77
C GLU A 422 -25.66 10.08 -14.19
N VAL A 423 -26.42 9.39 -15.05
CA VAL A 423 -27.29 8.27 -14.67
C VAL A 423 -26.49 7.03 -14.28
N HIS A 424 -25.32 6.84 -14.88
CA HIS A 424 -24.57 5.58 -14.77
C HIS A 424 -23.28 5.66 -13.95
N VAL A 425 -22.75 6.86 -13.71
CA VAL A 425 -21.46 7.10 -13.05
C VAL A 425 -21.65 7.96 -11.80
N CYS A 426 -21.55 7.35 -10.61
CA CYS A 426 -21.76 8.04 -9.35
C CYS A 426 -20.50 8.83 -8.90
N ASN A 427 -20.06 9.83 -9.67
CA ASN A 427 -18.92 10.68 -9.28
C ASN A 427 -19.33 11.99 -8.61
N VAL A 428 -18.62 12.38 -7.54
CA VAL A 428 -18.85 13.61 -6.75
C VAL A 428 -18.81 14.87 -7.65
N ALA A 429 -17.89 14.92 -8.60
CA ALA A 429 -17.76 16.07 -9.50
C ALA A 429 -18.97 16.24 -10.45
N LEU A 430 -19.67 15.15 -10.79
CA LEU A 430 -20.88 15.19 -11.61
C LEU A 430 -22.08 15.62 -10.75
N ALA A 431 -22.15 15.13 -9.51
CA ALA A 431 -23.17 15.51 -8.55
C ALA A 431 -23.16 17.00 -8.20
N SER A 432 -21.97 17.58 -7.99
CA SER A 432 -21.85 19.03 -7.74
C SER A 432 -22.36 19.88 -8.91
N LYS A 433 -22.29 19.36 -10.15
CA LYS A 433 -22.87 20.03 -11.33
C LYS A 433 -24.40 19.91 -11.37
N SER A 434 -24.96 18.81 -10.90
CA SER A 434 -26.42 18.60 -10.80
C SER A 434 -27.10 19.43 -9.71
N GLY A 435 -26.34 20.13 -8.84
CA GLY A 435 -26.88 20.93 -7.73
C GLY A 435 -27.46 20.12 -6.57
N ASN A 436 -27.48 18.78 -6.67
CA ASN A 436 -28.08 17.90 -5.67
C ASN A 436 -27.07 17.60 -4.54
N GLN A 437 -27.25 18.22 -3.37
CA GLN A 437 -26.34 18.09 -2.22
C GLN A 437 -26.49 16.76 -1.46
N ASN A 438 -27.51 15.96 -1.74
CA ASN A 438 -27.80 14.67 -1.08
C ASN A 438 -26.99 13.47 -1.65
N PHE A 439 -25.91 13.75 -2.37
CA PHE A 439 -25.14 12.75 -3.15
C PHE A 439 -24.42 11.68 -2.30
N VAL A 440 -24.19 11.96 -1.02
CA VAL A 440 -23.60 11.01 -0.09
C VAL A 440 -24.60 10.77 1.02
N ILE A 441 -25.49 9.80 0.84
CA ILE A 441 -26.19 9.22 1.97
C ILE A 441 -25.16 8.32 2.66
N ASP A 442 -24.63 8.77 3.80
CA ASP A 442 -23.79 7.96 4.67
C ASP A 442 -24.66 6.84 5.30
N PHE A 443 -25.16 5.92 4.48
CA PHE A 443 -26.00 4.78 4.84
C PHE A 443 -25.14 3.52 4.95
N SER A 444 -25.53 2.59 5.81
CA SER A 444 -24.87 1.29 5.97
C SER A 444 -25.59 0.22 5.16
N LEU A 445 -24.97 -0.98 5.04
CA LEU A 445 -25.63 -2.12 4.39
C LEU A 445 -26.88 -2.56 5.14
N GLU A 446 -26.89 -2.43 6.46
CA GLU A 446 -28.04 -2.73 7.32
C GLU A 446 -29.19 -1.77 7.02
N GLY A 447 -28.89 -0.49 6.83
CA GLY A 447 -29.89 0.46 6.36
C GLY A 447 -30.47 0.05 4.99
N LEU A 448 -29.61 -0.34 4.04
CA LEU A 448 -30.05 -0.76 2.71
C LEU A 448 -30.96 -1.99 2.81
N ARG A 449 -30.58 -2.98 3.64
CA ARG A 449 -31.39 -4.14 3.93
C ARG A 449 -32.77 -3.74 4.44
N ASP A 450 -32.84 -2.85 5.42
CA ASP A 450 -34.11 -2.42 6.03
C ASP A 450 -35.02 -1.77 4.98
N TYR A 451 -34.46 -0.91 4.12
CA TYR A 451 -35.18 -0.35 2.97
C TYR A 451 -35.68 -1.42 2.00
N LEU A 452 -34.84 -2.39 1.63
CA LEU A 452 -35.23 -3.46 0.69
C LEU A 452 -36.29 -4.38 1.27
N LEU A 453 -36.27 -4.64 2.58
CA LEU A 453 -37.32 -5.38 3.29
C LEU A 453 -38.63 -4.60 3.26
N GLU A 454 -38.60 -3.30 3.57
CA GLU A 454 -39.79 -2.42 3.52
C GLU A 454 -40.43 -2.40 2.13
N LYS A 455 -39.61 -2.39 1.07
CA LYS A 455 -40.07 -2.42 -0.32
C LYS A 455 -40.36 -3.82 -0.86
N ASN A 456 -40.25 -4.88 -0.05
CA ASN A 456 -40.42 -6.28 -0.44
C ASN A 456 -39.49 -6.72 -1.60
N HIS A 457 -38.32 -6.10 -1.75
CA HIS A 457 -37.31 -6.50 -2.73
C HIS A 457 -36.48 -7.71 -2.24
N ILE A 458 -36.38 -7.89 -0.92
CA ILE A 458 -35.78 -9.06 -0.29
C ILE A 458 -36.68 -9.56 0.83
N SER A 459 -36.50 -10.81 1.24
CA SER A 459 -37.22 -11.43 2.37
C SER A 459 -36.30 -11.87 3.52
N ASN A 460 -34.99 -12.01 3.28
CA ASN A 460 -34.03 -12.42 4.30
C ASN A 460 -33.65 -11.24 5.22
N LYS A 461 -33.97 -11.35 6.51
CA LYS A 461 -33.62 -10.36 7.55
C LYS A 461 -32.12 -10.32 7.88
N ASN A 462 -31.37 -11.36 7.51
CA ASN A 462 -29.93 -11.45 7.67
C ASN A 462 -29.23 -11.34 6.31
N TRP A 463 -29.86 -10.71 5.30
CA TRP A 463 -29.31 -10.61 3.94
C TRP A 463 -27.89 -10.04 3.90
N VAL A 464 -27.56 -9.10 4.78
CA VAL A 464 -26.21 -8.52 4.84
C VAL A 464 -25.19 -9.58 5.25
N GLU A 465 -25.47 -10.32 6.31
CA GLU A 465 -24.58 -11.33 6.90
C GLU A 465 -24.55 -12.63 6.09
N ASP A 466 -25.69 -13.09 5.58
CA ASP A 466 -25.83 -14.38 4.91
C ASP A 466 -25.46 -14.31 3.42
N VAL A 467 -25.65 -13.15 2.77
CA VAL A 467 -25.53 -13.01 1.31
C VAL A 467 -24.41 -12.05 0.92
N ILE A 468 -24.32 -10.88 1.55
CA ILE A 468 -23.43 -9.80 1.06
C ILE A 468 -22.01 -9.90 1.62
N TYR A 469 -21.82 -10.00 2.94
CA TYR A 469 -20.48 -10.10 3.53
C TYR A 469 -19.66 -11.30 3.05
N PRO A 470 -20.23 -12.52 2.91
CA PRO A 470 -19.50 -13.66 2.37
C PRO A 470 -18.93 -13.38 0.96
N GLN A 471 -19.73 -12.77 0.08
CA GLN A 471 -19.28 -12.36 -1.26
C GLN A 471 -18.18 -11.30 -1.21
N ILE A 472 -18.31 -10.30 -0.32
CA ILE A 472 -17.28 -9.27 -0.11
C ILE A 472 -15.95 -9.91 0.31
N TYR A 473 -15.99 -10.79 1.32
CA TYR A 473 -14.77 -11.41 1.85
C TYR A 473 -14.11 -12.32 0.81
N GLN A 474 -14.90 -13.12 0.07
CA GLN A 474 -14.39 -13.92 -1.04
C GLN A 474 -13.74 -13.06 -2.13
N ALA A 475 -14.40 -11.97 -2.52
CA ALA A 475 -13.86 -11.04 -3.51
C ALA A 475 -12.55 -10.40 -3.06
N ILE A 476 -12.45 -9.93 -1.81
CA ILE A 476 -11.22 -9.38 -1.24
C ILE A 476 -10.10 -10.43 -1.24
N ILE A 477 -10.37 -11.65 -0.76
CA ILE A 477 -9.35 -12.70 -0.67
C ILE A 477 -8.84 -13.08 -2.06
N HIS A 478 -9.73 -13.28 -3.04
CA HIS A 478 -9.33 -13.58 -4.41
C HIS A 478 -8.58 -12.42 -5.08
N LEU A 479 -9.05 -11.19 -4.91
CA LEU A 479 -8.38 -9.99 -5.44
C LEU A 479 -6.95 -9.89 -4.91
N VAL A 480 -6.76 -9.97 -3.59
CA VAL A 480 -5.44 -9.87 -2.97
C VAL A 480 -4.54 -11.03 -3.40
N ARG A 481 -5.05 -12.27 -3.37
CA ARG A 481 -4.28 -13.46 -3.78
C ARG A 481 -3.90 -13.44 -5.27
N SER A 482 -4.66 -12.75 -6.13
CA SER A 482 -4.34 -12.61 -7.55
C SER A 482 -3.10 -11.72 -7.79
N GLY A 483 -2.92 -10.65 -7.01
CA GLY A 483 -1.83 -9.69 -7.18
C GLY A 483 -0.66 -9.84 -6.20
N GLN A 484 -0.79 -10.63 -5.14
CA GLN A 484 0.22 -10.70 -4.06
C GLN A 484 1.63 -11.14 -4.49
N HIS A 485 1.78 -11.77 -5.65
CA HIS A 485 3.06 -12.20 -6.21
C HIS A 485 3.99 -11.02 -6.56
N ARG A 486 3.45 -9.79 -6.56
CA ARG A 486 4.17 -8.54 -6.83
C ARG A 486 4.37 -7.67 -5.62
N PHE A 487 3.81 -8.06 -4.47
CA PHE A 487 4.00 -7.31 -3.24
C PHE A 487 5.41 -7.56 -2.71
N LEU A 488 6.01 -6.53 -2.12
CA LEU A 488 7.11 -6.74 -1.21
C LEU A 488 6.64 -7.66 -0.08
N LYS A 489 7.24 -8.85 0.01
CA LYS A 489 7.05 -9.81 1.10
C LYS A 489 7.91 -9.38 2.29
N ASP A 490 7.31 -8.64 3.23
CA ASP A 490 8.01 -8.14 4.41
C ASP A 490 7.01 -7.77 5.52
N SER A 491 7.31 -8.16 6.76
CA SER A 491 6.42 -7.93 7.90
C SER A 491 6.30 -6.45 8.32
N ARG A 492 7.14 -5.55 7.79
CA ARG A 492 7.10 -4.10 8.06
C ARG A 492 6.14 -3.34 7.17
N VAL A 493 5.52 -3.94 6.15
CA VAL A 493 4.59 -3.24 5.25
C VAL A 493 3.15 -3.71 5.44
N ASN A 494 2.23 -2.76 5.37
CA ASN A 494 0.79 -2.96 5.40
C ASN A 494 0.12 -1.90 4.51
N GLU A 495 -1.16 -2.05 4.15
CA GLU A 495 -1.87 -1.05 3.35
C GLU A 495 -3.37 -1.10 3.62
N ASN A 496 -3.97 0.09 3.79
CA ASN A 496 -5.42 0.25 3.81
C ASN A 496 -5.92 0.57 2.39
N PHE A 497 -6.93 -0.17 1.96
CA PHE A 497 -7.59 -0.03 0.67
C PHE A 497 -9.06 0.34 0.86
N ALA A 498 -9.65 0.92 -0.19
CA ALA A 498 -11.10 1.01 -0.32
C ALA A 498 -11.53 0.32 -1.60
N LEU A 499 -12.37 -0.70 -1.44
CA LEU A 499 -12.87 -1.52 -2.52
C LEU A 499 -14.29 -1.08 -2.87
N ASP A 500 -14.50 -0.78 -4.15
CA ASP A 500 -15.77 -0.32 -4.68
C ASP A 500 -16.45 -1.46 -5.46
N PHE A 501 -17.70 -1.68 -5.14
CA PHE A 501 -18.56 -2.71 -5.71
C PHE A 501 -19.90 -2.13 -6.15
N LEU A 502 -20.55 -2.86 -7.05
CA LEU A 502 -21.95 -2.74 -7.36
C LEU A 502 -22.66 -4.01 -6.90
N ILE A 503 -23.87 -3.87 -6.35
CA ILE A 503 -24.75 -5.01 -6.08
C ILE A 503 -25.84 -4.96 -7.15
N ASP A 504 -26.15 -6.08 -7.79
CA ASP A 504 -27.27 -6.18 -8.73
C ASP A 504 -28.60 -6.55 -8.03
N ASP A 505 -29.71 -6.51 -8.77
CA ASP A 505 -31.04 -6.84 -8.25
C ASP A 505 -31.23 -8.32 -7.86
N GLU A 506 -30.27 -9.19 -8.23
CA GLU A 506 -30.18 -10.59 -7.82
C GLU A 506 -29.23 -10.79 -6.61
N SER A 507 -28.73 -9.69 -6.03
CA SER A 507 -27.77 -9.69 -4.90
C SER A 507 -26.38 -10.24 -5.23
N HIS A 508 -25.98 -10.27 -6.50
CA HIS A 508 -24.60 -10.54 -6.88
C HIS A 508 -23.73 -9.30 -6.75
N LEU A 509 -22.50 -9.51 -6.28
CA LEU A 509 -21.52 -8.47 -6.08
C LEU A 509 -20.53 -8.38 -7.25
N TRP A 510 -20.39 -7.17 -7.79
CA TRP A 510 -19.60 -6.86 -8.98
C TRP A 510 -18.50 -5.85 -8.69
N PHE A 511 -17.24 -6.24 -8.91
CA PHE A 511 -16.07 -5.37 -8.76
C PHE A 511 -16.09 -4.18 -9.72
N MET A 512 -15.87 -3.00 -9.16
CA MET A 512 -15.74 -1.76 -9.92
C MET A 512 -14.28 -1.28 -9.96
N GLU A 513 -13.70 -1.03 -8.78
CA GLU A 513 -12.32 -0.59 -8.61
C GLU A 513 -11.80 -0.84 -7.19
N ASN A 514 -10.48 -0.91 -7.04
CA ASN A 514 -9.82 -0.93 -5.74
C ASN A 514 -8.89 0.28 -5.63
N ASN A 515 -9.06 1.06 -4.56
CA ASN A 515 -8.38 2.33 -4.36
C ASN A 515 -7.30 2.18 -3.27
N PRO A 516 -6.00 2.36 -3.60
CA PRO A 516 -4.95 2.41 -2.60
C PRO A 516 -4.96 3.75 -1.88
N ASN A 517 -4.60 3.77 -0.60
CA ASN A 517 -4.52 4.99 0.20
C ASN A 517 -5.78 5.89 0.04
N PRO A 518 -6.97 5.34 0.34
CA PRO A 518 -8.23 6.02 0.06
C PRO A 518 -8.31 7.37 0.79
N GLN A 519 -8.76 8.40 0.08
CA GLN A 519 -8.91 9.72 0.66
C GLN A 519 -9.99 9.73 1.74
N ILE A 520 -9.66 10.34 2.87
CA ILE A 520 -10.58 10.58 3.98
C ILE A 520 -10.81 12.08 4.11
N MET A 521 -12.08 12.48 4.04
CA MET A 521 -12.51 13.87 3.95
C MET A 521 -13.58 14.17 5.01
N ARG A 522 -13.64 15.42 5.45
CA ARG A 522 -14.66 15.93 6.38
C ARG A 522 -15.95 16.27 5.64
N THR A 523 -16.64 15.28 5.07
CA THR A 523 -17.87 15.53 4.30
C THR A 523 -19.11 15.67 5.19
N SER A 524 -19.14 15.00 6.34
CA SER A 524 -20.20 15.07 7.35
C SER A 524 -19.61 14.77 8.73
N GLU A 525 -20.27 15.21 9.80
CA GLU A 525 -19.85 14.90 11.17
C GLU A 525 -19.83 13.39 11.42
N LYS A 526 -20.93 12.70 11.09
CA LYS A 526 -21.05 11.23 11.20
C LYS A 526 -19.91 10.49 10.48
N ARG A 527 -19.49 10.98 9.32
CA ARG A 527 -18.38 10.37 8.58
C ARG A 527 -17.05 10.63 9.29
N VAL A 528 -16.84 11.80 9.88
CA VAL A 528 -15.65 12.06 10.68
C VAL A 528 -15.60 11.12 11.88
N GLU A 529 -16.70 10.99 12.63
CA GLU A 529 -16.84 10.06 13.76
C GLU A 529 -16.46 8.62 13.38
N ARG A 530 -16.99 8.12 12.25
CA ARG A 530 -16.63 6.78 11.72
C ARG A 530 -15.15 6.64 11.40
N HIS A 531 -14.52 7.67 10.82
CA HIS A 531 -13.09 7.61 10.54
C HIS A 531 -12.26 7.56 11.83
N TYR A 532 -12.69 8.23 12.92
CA TYR A 532 -12.03 8.09 14.22
C TYR A 532 -12.10 6.65 14.73
N GLN A 533 -13.28 6.02 14.70
CA GLN A 533 -13.41 4.62 15.07
C GLN A 533 -12.55 3.71 14.18
N MET A 534 -12.73 3.81 12.85
CA MET A 534 -12.04 2.96 11.88
C MET A 534 -10.51 3.09 11.97
N PHE A 535 -9.95 4.29 12.05
CA PHE A 535 -8.50 4.45 12.12
C PHE A 535 -7.93 4.09 13.50
N GLY A 536 -8.66 4.30 14.59
CA GLY A 536 -8.27 3.80 15.90
C GLY A 536 -8.09 2.28 15.89
N ASP A 537 -9.09 1.58 15.34
CA ASP A 537 -9.11 0.13 15.18
C ASP A 537 -8.02 -0.38 14.22
N LEU A 538 -7.74 0.37 13.14
CA LEU A 538 -6.64 0.10 12.23
C LEU A 538 -5.28 0.23 12.93
N PHE A 539 -5.08 1.31 13.69
CA PHE A 539 -3.83 1.54 14.43
C PHE A 539 -3.62 0.47 15.50
N GLU A 540 -4.68 0.03 16.17
CA GLU A 540 -4.62 -1.09 17.11
C GLU A 540 -4.02 -2.34 16.44
N ILE A 541 -4.52 -2.72 15.25
CA ILE A 541 -4.01 -3.86 14.49
C ILE A 541 -2.53 -3.67 14.10
N GLN A 542 -2.18 -2.52 13.54
CA GLN A 542 -0.79 -2.24 13.12
C GLN A 542 0.19 -2.32 14.30
N PHE A 543 -0.15 -1.73 15.44
CA PHE A 543 0.70 -1.74 16.62
C PHE A 543 0.71 -3.10 17.32
N ALA A 544 -0.39 -3.86 17.34
CA ALA A 544 -0.40 -5.22 17.86
C ALA A 544 0.57 -6.12 17.10
N GLN A 545 0.59 -6.05 15.76
CA GLN A 545 1.55 -6.79 14.94
C GLN A 545 2.99 -6.38 15.24
N LEU A 546 3.27 -5.07 15.26
CA LEU A 546 4.61 -4.53 15.55
C LEU A 546 5.09 -4.94 16.96
N ARG A 547 4.24 -4.80 17.97
CA ARG A 547 4.56 -5.10 19.38
C ARG A 547 4.82 -6.59 19.59
N SER A 548 4.03 -7.45 18.97
CA SER A 548 4.21 -8.91 19.04
C SER A 548 5.55 -9.31 18.42
N ARG A 549 5.85 -8.82 17.20
CA ARG A 549 7.15 -9.05 16.55
C ARG A 549 8.31 -8.52 17.37
N PHE A 550 8.19 -7.29 17.88
CA PHE A 550 9.22 -6.68 18.72
C PHE A 550 9.46 -7.47 20.01
N LYS A 551 8.41 -7.94 20.71
CA LYS A 551 8.51 -8.79 21.91
C LYS A 551 9.33 -10.05 21.63
N ARG A 552 9.00 -10.77 20.55
CA ARG A 552 9.69 -12.00 20.16
C ARG A 552 11.17 -11.74 19.89
N LEU A 553 11.48 -10.70 19.13
CA LEU A 553 12.86 -10.34 18.80
C LEU A 553 13.63 -9.81 20.02
N LEU A 554 12.99 -9.04 20.91
CA LEU A 554 13.57 -8.59 22.17
C LEU A 554 13.97 -9.78 23.05
N ASN A 555 13.06 -10.75 23.22
CA ASN A 555 13.32 -11.96 24.00
C ASN A 555 14.43 -12.81 23.37
N PHE A 556 14.45 -12.92 22.04
CA PHE A 556 15.51 -13.61 21.32
C PHE A 556 16.87 -12.93 21.50
N THR A 557 16.91 -11.60 21.43
CA THR A 557 18.12 -10.82 21.69
C THR A 557 18.64 -11.07 23.11
N LYS A 558 17.77 -10.99 24.12
CA LYS A 558 18.13 -11.16 25.54
C LYS A 558 18.57 -12.57 25.88
N ASN A 559 17.81 -13.58 25.46
CA ASN A 559 17.94 -14.93 25.99
C ASN A 559 18.80 -15.84 25.12
N VAL A 560 19.00 -15.48 23.84
CA VAL A 560 19.71 -16.32 22.89
C VAL A 560 20.91 -15.59 22.29
N VAL A 561 20.70 -14.42 21.69
CA VAL A 561 21.75 -13.79 20.87
C VAL A 561 22.86 -13.17 21.70
N LEU A 562 22.54 -12.30 22.66
CA LEU A 562 23.55 -11.63 23.49
C LEU A 562 24.33 -12.59 24.40
N PRO A 563 23.71 -13.59 25.07
CA PRO A 563 24.43 -14.58 25.85
C PRO A 563 25.39 -15.42 24.99
N ASN A 564 25.06 -15.67 23.72
CA ASN A 564 25.87 -16.44 22.77
C ASN A 564 26.62 -15.55 21.76
N PHE A 565 26.87 -14.28 22.08
CA PHE A 565 27.37 -13.27 21.14
C PHE A 565 28.60 -13.73 20.32
N LYS A 566 29.59 -14.36 20.95
CA LYS A 566 30.80 -14.86 20.26
C LYS A 566 30.49 -15.94 19.23
N ASP A 567 29.49 -16.78 19.48
CA ASP A 567 29.05 -17.80 18.51
C ASP A 567 28.22 -17.18 17.39
N VAL A 568 27.38 -16.18 17.71
CA VAL A 568 26.62 -15.43 16.69
C VAL A 568 27.55 -14.71 15.72
N GLU A 569 28.65 -14.11 16.21
CA GLU A 569 29.64 -13.43 15.36
C GLU A 569 30.39 -14.42 14.45
N LYS A 570 30.69 -15.62 14.94
CA LYS A 570 31.41 -16.65 14.16
C LYS A 570 30.51 -17.46 13.23
N ASN A 571 29.28 -17.76 13.67
CA ASN A 571 28.35 -18.68 13.04
C ASN A 571 26.93 -18.07 12.89
N PRO A 572 26.78 -16.90 12.24
CA PRO A 572 25.51 -16.18 12.20
C PRO A 572 24.37 -16.99 11.56
N GLU A 573 24.65 -17.79 10.54
CA GLU A 573 23.62 -18.54 9.81
C GLU A 573 22.88 -19.57 10.69
N LYS A 574 23.48 -20.03 11.79
CA LYS A 574 22.84 -20.92 12.78
C LYS A 574 21.59 -20.29 13.41
N TYR A 575 21.56 -18.96 13.52
CA TYR A 575 20.52 -18.21 14.23
C TYR A 575 19.47 -17.60 13.28
N LYS A 576 19.76 -17.57 11.98
CA LYS A 576 18.99 -16.84 10.97
C LYS A 576 17.58 -17.36 10.77
N GLU A 577 17.40 -18.68 10.69
CA GLU A 577 16.06 -19.26 10.49
C GLU A 577 15.15 -19.02 11.69
N GLN A 578 15.69 -19.09 12.92
CA GLN A 578 14.96 -18.72 14.12
C GLN A 578 14.59 -17.23 14.09
N PHE A 579 15.52 -16.34 13.72
CA PHE A 579 15.25 -14.91 13.56
C PHE A 579 14.13 -14.65 12.55
N LYS A 580 14.19 -15.25 11.35
CA LYS A 580 13.17 -15.07 10.30
C LYS A 580 11.78 -15.43 10.81
N LYS A 581 11.64 -16.60 11.45
CA LYS A 581 10.37 -17.05 12.03
C LYS A 581 9.85 -16.09 13.10
N LEU A 582 10.73 -15.57 13.97
CA LEU A 582 10.33 -14.63 15.02
C LEU A 582 9.97 -13.24 14.46
N ASN A 583 10.56 -12.86 13.33
CA ASN A 583 10.32 -11.59 12.64
C ASN A 583 9.01 -11.57 11.83
N GLN A 584 8.39 -12.72 11.59
CA GLN A 584 7.08 -12.79 10.91
C GLN A 584 5.97 -12.15 11.76
N ASN A 585 4.99 -11.52 11.11
CA ASN A 585 3.85 -10.93 11.80
C ASN A 585 2.85 -12.01 12.26
N GLN A 586 2.55 -11.97 13.55
CA GLN A 586 1.52 -12.74 14.23
C GLN A 586 1.24 -12.04 15.55
N ILE A 587 0.00 -12.10 16.02
CA ILE A 587 -0.43 -11.43 17.26
C ILE A 587 -0.18 -12.35 18.45
N ASP A 588 0.64 -11.89 19.40
CA ASP A 588 0.87 -12.59 20.66
C ASP A 588 -0.26 -12.31 21.67
N PRO A 589 -0.51 -13.20 22.65
CA PRO A 589 -1.60 -13.07 23.62
C PRO A 589 -1.68 -11.74 24.40
N GLU A 590 -0.56 -11.06 24.66
CA GLU A 590 -0.62 -9.77 25.40
C GLU A 590 -1.06 -8.58 24.52
N PHE A 591 -1.11 -8.76 23.19
CA PHE A 591 -1.46 -7.71 22.23
C PHE A 591 -2.71 -8.06 21.43
N GLN A 592 -3.61 -8.86 22.01
CA GLN A 592 -4.88 -9.22 21.37
C GLN A 592 -5.68 -7.97 21.01
N ILE A 593 -6.30 -8.04 19.82
CA ILE A 593 -7.19 -6.99 19.34
C ILE A 593 -8.51 -7.07 20.13
N ARG A 594 -9.06 -5.91 20.50
CA ARG A 594 -10.37 -5.83 21.17
C ARG A 594 -11.45 -6.51 20.33
N GLN A 595 -12.37 -7.17 21.02
CA GLN A 595 -13.48 -7.89 20.37
C GLN A 595 -14.43 -6.96 19.58
N ASN A 596 -14.53 -5.69 19.97
CA ASN A 596 -15.38 -4.70 19.29
C ASN A 596 -14.64 -3.91 18.20
N ASN A 597 -13.44 -4.34 17.79
CA ASN A 597 -12.73 -3.75 16.67
C ASN A 597 -13.55 -3.95 15.37
N THR A 598 -13.72 -2.88 14.60
CA THR A 598 -14.55 -2.87 13.39
C THR A 598 -13.93 -3.61 12.20
N TYR A 599 -12.65 -3.99 12.27
CA TYR A 599 -11.97 -4.82 11.28
C TYR A 599 -12.09 -6.30 11.67
N GLN A 600 -12.78 -7.09 10.85
CA GLN A 600 -12.84 -8.54 10.97
C GLN A 600 -11.69 -9.19 10.18
N LYS A 601 -10.97 -10.13 10.81
CA LYS A 601 -9.95 -10.92 10.12
C LYS A 601 -10.62 -11.91 9.16
N ILE A 602 -10.26 -11.85 7.88
CA ILE A 602 -10.87 -12.69 6.82
C ILE A 602 -9.87 -13.65 6.17
N TYR A 603 -8.56 -13.44 6.36
CA TYR A 603 -7.50 -14.32 5.85
C TYR A 603 -6.23 -14.22 6.69
N ASP A 604 -5.59 -15.36 6.97
CA ASP A 604 -4.36 -15.42 7.79
C ASP A 604 -3.45 -16.58 7.37
N GLU A 605 -2.32 -16.28 6.75
CA GLU A 605 -1.33 -17.28 6.34
C GLU A 605 -0.53 -17.90 7.49
N ASN A 606 -0.68 -17.43 8.74
CA ASN A 606 -0.15 -18.14 9.90
C ASN A 606 -0.87 -19.48 10.16
N LEU A 607 -2.10 -19.64 9.67
CA LEU A 607 -2.90 -20.85 9.83
C LEU A 607 -2.56 -21.89 8.76
N GLN A 608 -2.98 -23.14 8.95
CA GLN A 608 -2.69 -24.24 8.03
C GLN A 608 -3.89 -24.62 7.17
N GLY A 609 -3.64 -25.11 5.96
CA GLY A 609 -4.69 -25.56 5.05
C GLY A 609 -5.81 -24.53 4.84
N ALA A 610 -7.05 -25.00 4.82
CA ALA A 610 -8.24 -24.16 4.62
C ALA A 610 -8.52 -23.18 5.78
N GLU A 611 -7.94 -23.38 6.97
CA GLU A 611 -8.12 -22.46 8.10
C GLU A 611 -7.62 -21.05 7.77
N LYS A 612 -6.65 -20.94 6.85
CA LYS A 612 -6.18 -19.65 6.31
C LYS A 612 -7.30 -18.77 5.79
N PHE A 613 -8.37 -19.36 5.28
CA PHE A 613 -9.50 -18.65 4.71
C PHE A 613 -10.51 -18.16 5.75
N MET A 614 -10.32 -18.47 7.04
CA MET A 614 -11.24 -18.06 8.11
C MET A 614 -12.70 -18.46 7.81
N GLY A 615 -12.91 -19.59 7.12
CA GLY A 615 -14.22 -20.06 6.68
C GLY A 615 -14.78 -19.41 5.40
N ASN A 616 -14.09 -18.43 4.80
CA ASN A 616 -14.61 -17.67 3.67
C ASN A 616 -14.44 -18.36 2.30
N LEU A 617 -13.51 -19.30 2.18
CA LEU A 617 -13.27 -20.07 0.95
C LEU A 617 -13.14 -21.57 1.25
N PRO A 618 -13.54 -22.44 0.30
CA PRO A 618 -13.36 -23.87 0.44
C PRO A 618 -11.88 -24.27 0.31
N ASP A 619 -11.55 -25.45 0.83
CA ASP A 619 -10.22 -26.09 0.71
C ASP A 619 -9.77 -26.27 -0.74
N ASP A 620 -10.74 -26.43 -1.65
CA ASP A 620 -10.56 -26.47 -3.11
C ASP A 620 -9.75 -25.27 -3.65
N CYS A 621 -9.77 -24.13 -2.95
CA CYS A 621 -9.10 -22.89 -3.32
C CYS A 621 -7.66 -22.75 -2.81
N LEU A 622 -7.10 -23.75 -2.12
CA LEU A 622 -5.66 -23.81 -1.87
C LEU A 622 -4.90 -23.98 -3.19
N ILE A 623 -3.70 -23.39 -3.31
CA ILE A 623 -2.82 -23.55 -4.47
C ILE A 623 -1.77 -24.60 -4.11
N ASN A 624 -1.59 -25.59 -4.99
CA ASN A 624 -0.61 -26.68 -4.83
C ASN A 624 0.83 -26.24 -5.11
#